data_AF-A0A0M3HUW0-F1
#
_entry.id   AF-A0A0M3HUW0-F1
#
_cell.length_a   1.000
_cell.length_b   1.000
_cell.length_c   1.000
_cell.angle_alpha   90.00
_cell.angle_beta   90.00
_cell.angle_gamma   90.00
#
_symmetry.space_group_name_H-M   'P 1'
#
loop_
_entity.id
_entity.type
_entity.pdbx_description
1 polymer ?
#
loop_
_entity_poly.entity_id
_entity_poly.type
_entity_poly.pdbx_seq_one_letter_code
_entity_poly.pdbx_strand_id
1 'polypeptide(L)'
;MALFKKLKKSKEKHASLPDPEPVKQLDKRVGLDTYRDFFTLKNYWKAIDRRRVDAGNHLLHRRTKYFPSIFDCMRQTPEGRDLYG
;
A
#
# COMPACT_ATOMS: atom_id res chain seq x y z
N MET A 1 36.05 -28.18 -49.07
CA MET A 1 34.67 -28.49 -48.66
C MET A 1 34.10 -27.29 -47.91
N ALA A 2 33.13 -26.62 -48.52
CA ALA A 2 32.39 -25.50 -47.98
C ALA A 2 31.49 -25.99 -46.81
N LEU A 3 31.04 -25.17 -45.87
CA LEU A 3 30.00 -24.16 -46.11
C LEU A 3 29.91 -23.23 -44.90
N PHE A 4 30.28 -21.96 -45.12
CA PHE A 4 29.78 -20.83 -44.36
C PHE A 4 28.26 -20.96 -44.25
N LYS A 5 27.76 -21.27 -43.05
CA LYS A 5 26.32 -21.24 -42.78
C LYS A 5 25.88 -19.78 -42.76
N LYS A 6 25.43 -19.31 -43.93
CA LYS A 6 24.68 -18.06 -44.10
C LYS A 6 23.57 -18.01 -43.06
N LEU A 7 23.69 -17.08 -42.11
CA LEU A 7 22.62 -16.68 -41.21
C LEU A 7 21.52 -16.06 -42.09
N LYS A 8 20.52 -16.86 -42.48
CA LYS A 8 19.33 -16.32 -43.14
C LYS A 8 18.58 -15.46 -42.13
N LYS A 9 18.42 -14.17 -42.45
CA LYS A 9 17.37 -13.30 -41.91
C LYS A 9 16.04 -14.04 -42.09
N SER A 10 15.55 -14.65 -41.01
CA SER A 10 14.21 -15.22 -40.96
C SER A 10 13.37 -14.27 -40.13
N LYS A 11 12.51 -13.55 -40.84
CA LYS A 11 11.19 -13.05 -40.45
C LYS A 11 11.06 -12.66 -38.98
N GLU A 12 10.94 -11.35 -38.74
CA GLU A 12 10.40 -10.75 -37.53
C GLU A 12 9.32 -11.67 -36.95
N LYS A 13 9.68 -12.40 -35.89
CA LYS A 13 8.68 -12.95 -35.01
C LYS A 13 8.11 -11.73 -34.32
N HIS A 14 7.04 -11.21 -34.90
CA HIS A 14 6.09 -10.37 -34.19
C HIS A 14 5.67 -11.24 -33.00
N ALA A 15 6.37 -11.11 -31.87
CA ALA A 15 5.93 -11.67 -30.62
C ALA A 15 4.58 -11.01 -30.41
N SER A 16 3.49 -11.76 -30.59
CA SER A 16 2.19 -11.33 -30.12
C SER A 16 2.40 -11.04 -28.65
N LEU A 17 2.37 -9.76 -28.28
CA LEU A 17 2.32 -9.37 -26.88
C LEU A 17 1.20 -10.23 -26.27
N PRO A 18 1.46 -10.97 -25.18
CA PRO A 18 0.41 -11.72 -24.51
C PRO A 18 -0.74 -10.76 -24.26
N ASP A 19 -1.95 -11.20 -24.62
CA ASP A 19 -3.17 -10.42 -24.44
C ASP A 19 -3.13 -9.80 -23.03
N PRO A 20 -3.22 -8.46 -22.88
CA PRO A 20 -3.04 -7.82 -21.59
C PRO A 20 -4.00 -8.47 -20.61
N GLU A 21 -3.45 -9.22 -19.66
CA GLU A 21 -4.25 -9.88 -18.62
C GLU A 21 -5.24 -8.85 -18.08
N PRO A 22 -6.54 -9.19 -17.96
CA PRO A 22 -7.52 -8.24 -17.47
C PRO A 22 -7.05 -7.71 -16.12
N VAL A 23 -6.60 -6.46 -16.13
CA VAL A 23 -6.13 -5.76 -14.94
C VAL A 23 -7.27 -5.82 -13.96
N LYS A 24 -7.05 -6.49 -12.82
CA LYS A 24 -8.06 -6.63 -11.76
C LYS A 24 -8.57 -5.24 -11.43
N GLN A 25 -9.78 -4.93 -11.90
CA GLN A 25 -10.40 -3.65 -11.64
C GLN A 25 -10.70 -3.59 -10.15
N LEU A 26 -10.22 -2.55 -9.51
CA LEU A 26 -10.46 -2.33 -8.10
C LEU A 26 -11.91 -1.89 -7.89
N ASP A 27 -12.51 -2.30 -6.78
CA ASP A 27 -13.84 -1.81 -6.41
C ASP A 27 -13.80 -0.27 -6.27
N LYS A 28 -14.71 0.42 -6.97
CA LYS A 28 -14.82 1.88 -6.99
C LYS A 28 -15.03 2.48 -5.60
N ARG A 29 -15.57 1.71 -4.64
CA ARG A 29 -15.77 2.13 -3.24
C ARG A 29 -14.47 2.29 -2.47
N VAL A 30 -13.38 1.69 -2.94
CA VAL A 30 -12.06 1.79 -2.30
C VAL A 30 -11.47 3.20 -2.48
N GLY A 31 -11.93 3.94 -3.49
CA GLY A 31 -11.47 5.31 -3.75
C GLY A 31 -10.01 5.39 -4.24
N LEU A 32 -9.48 4.30 -4.78
CA LEU A 32 -8.14 4.25 -5.41
C LEU A 32 -8.29 3.92 -6.89
N ASP A 33 -7.57 4.64 -7.75
CA ASP A 33 -7.69 4.52 -9.19
C ASP A 33 -6.94 3.29 -9.74
N THR A 34 -5.84 2.92 -9.11
CA THR A 34 -5.01 1.79 -9.57
C THR A 34 -4.94 0.67 -8.54
N TYR A 35 -4.97 -0.57 -9.03
CA TYR A 35 -4.73 -1.75 -8.19
C TYR A 35 -3.33 -1.72 -7.54
N ARG A 36 -2.37 -1.05 -8.19
CA ARG A 36 -1.00 -0.88 -7.66
C ARG A 36 -1.00 -0.07 -6.37
N ASP A 37 -1.77 1.01 -6.31
CA ASP A 37 -1.88 1.86 -5.12
C ASP A 37 -2.55 1.11 -3.98
N PHE A 38 -3.59 0.34 -4.29
CA PHE A 38 -4.23 -0.55 -3.33
C PHE A 38 -3.24 -1.58 -2.76
N PHE A 39 -2.45 -2.21 -3.61
CA PHE A 39 -1.47 -3.20 -3.15
C PHE A 39 -0.36 -2.57 -2.30
N THR A 40 0.08 -1.38 -2.66
CA THR A 40 1.05 -0.58 -1.90
C THR A 40 0.50 -0.22 -0.53
N LEU A 41 -0.72 0.31 -0.48
CA LEU A 41 -1.39 0.65 0.77
C LEU A 41 -1.57 -0.58 1.67
N LYS A 42 -2.00 -1.71 1.09
CA LYS A 42 -2.13 -2.98 1.82
C LYS A 42 -0.81 -3.40 2.45
N ASN A 43 0.30 -3.33 1.71
CA ASN A 43 1.61 -3.70 2.25
C ASN A 43 2.11 -2.72 3.31
N TYR A 44 1.87 -1.42 3.12
CA TYR A 44 2.17 -0.41 4.11
C TYR A 44 1.42 -0.69 5.43
N TRP A 45 0.12 -1.01 5.33
CA TRP A 45 -0.68 -1.33 6.51
C TRP A 45 -0.17 -2.56 7.27
N LYS A 46 0.32 -3.58 6.56
CA LYS A 46 0.99 -4.74 7.20
C LYS A 46 2.22 -4.34 8.01
N ALA A 47 2.92 -3.28 7.63
CA ALA A 47 4.06 -2.77 8.40
C ALA A 47 3.60 -2.02 9.66
N ILE A 48 2.52 -1.24 9.58
CA ILE A 48 1.90 -0.57 10.72
C ILE A 48 1.38 -1.59 11.74
N ASP A 49 0.70 -2.64 11.28
CA ASP A 49 0.09 -3.64 12.15
C ASP A 49 1.13 -4.38 13.01
N ARG A 50 2.32 -4.64 12.46
CA ARG A 50 3.46 -5.23 13.21
C ARG A 50 3.94 -4.37 14.38
N ARG A 51 3.69 -3.05 14.34
CA ARG A 51 4.07 -2.08 15.37
C ARG A 51 2.87 -1.23 15.80
N ARG A 52 1.71 -1.86 15.91
CA ARG A 52 0.42 -1.18 16.08
C ARG A 52 0.40 -0.22 17.27
N VAL A 53 0.97 -0.62 18.41
CA VAL A 53 1.01 0.22 19.63
C VAL A 53 1.89 1.45 19.42
N ASP A 54 3.12 1.27 18.92
CA ASP A 54 4.05 2.38 18.68
C ASP A 54 3.52 3.35 17.61
N ALA A 55 2.92 2.83 16.54
CA ALA A 55 2.31 3.63 15.48
C ALA A 55 1.09 4.39 16.00
N GLY A 56 0.27 3.76 16.85
CA GLY A 56 -0.85 4.40 17.54
C GLY A 56 -0.38 5.53 18.43
N ASN A 57 0.66 5.31 19.24
CA ASN A 57 1.25 6.32 20.11
C ASN A 57 1.80 7.51 19.32
N HIS A 58 2.50 7.27 18.20
CA HIS A 58 2.97 8.34 17.31
C HIS A 58 1.83 9.17 16.74
N LEU A 59 0.75 8.50 16.29
CA LEU A 59 -0.42 9.17 15.74
C LEU A 59 -1.13 10.02 16.81
N LEU A 60 -1.34 9.46 18.00
CA LEU A 60 -1.97 10.13 19.13
C LEU A 60 -1.13 11.32 19.60
N HIS A 61 0.18 11.14 19.79
CA HIS A 61 1.08 12.22 20.19
C HIS A 61 1.07 13.38 19.19
N ARG A 62 1.11 13.08 17.89
CA ARG A 62 0.98 14.12 16.86
C ARG A 62 -0.37 14.82 16.96
N ARG A 63 -1.45 14.06 17.16
CA ARG A 63 -2.81 14.62 17.17
C ARG A 63 -3.06 15.50 18.39
N THR A 64 -2.64 15.07 19.58
CA THR A 64 -2.79 15.85 20.83
C THR A 64 -1.93 17.10 20.83
N LYS A 65 -0.77 17.10 20.17
CA LYS A 65 0.06 18.31 20.01
C LYS A 65 -0.67 19.43 19.27
N TYR A 66 -1.43 19.11 18.22
CA TYR A 66 -2.15 20.13 17.43
C TYR A 66 -3.59 20.37 17.93
N PHE A 67 -4.16 19.41 18.65
CA PHE A 67 -5.54 19.45 19.14
C PHE A 67 -5.59 18.95 20.59
N PRO A 68 -5.20 19.80 21.57
CA PRO A 68 -5.10 19.39 22.97
C PRO A 68 -6.45 19.00 23.58
N SER A 69 -7.58 19.51 23.05
CA SER A 69 -8.93 19.13 23.48
C SER A 69 -9.25 17.64 23.35
N ILE A 70 -8.53 16.92 22.47
CA ILE A 70 -8.66 15.46 22.35
C ILE A 70 -8.12 14.77 23.61
N PHE A 71 -7.07 15.30 24.23
CA PHE A 71 -6.53 14.77 25.48
C PHE A 71 -7.54 14.94 26.62
N ASP A 72 -8.23 16.09 26.69
CA ASP A 72 -9.29 16.31 27.68
C ASP A 72 -10.48 15.39 27.49
N CYS A 73 -10.85 15.07 26.25
CA CYS A 73 -11.86 14.06 25.95
C CYS A 73 -11.42 12.66 26.39
N MET A 74 -10.17 12.28 26.12
CA MET A 74 -9.63 10.98 26.54
C MET A 74 -9.62 10.82 28.07
N ARG A 75 -9.25 11.86 28.83
CA ARG A 75 -9.28 11.86 30.31
C ARG A 75 -10.67 11.70 30.92
N GLN A 76 -11.74 12.00 30.18
CA GLN A 76 -13.11 11.85 30.70
C GLN A 76 -13.61 10.40 30.66
N THR A 77 -12.97 9.55 29.87
CA THR A 77 -13.31 8.12 29.80
C THR A 77 -12.87 7.38 31.07
N PRO A 78 -13.58 6.32 31.51
CA PRO A 78 -13.19 5.53 32.68
C PRO A 78 -11.74 5.02 32.60
N GLU A 79 -11.35 4.44 31.46
CA GLU A 79 -9.99 3.92 31.25
C GLU A 79 -8.93 5.04 31.16
N GLY A 80 -9.30 6.19 30.62
CA GLY A 80 -8.39 7.35 30.53
C GLY A 80 -8.14 8.02 31.87
N ARG A 81 -9.05 7.91 32.85
CA ARG A 81 -8.82 8.43 34.21
C ARG A 81 -7.75 7.63 34.94
N ASP A 82 -7.75 6.31 34.80
CA ASP A 82 -6.80 5.44 35.51
C ASP A 82 -5.37 5.57 34.93
N LEU A 83 -5.24 5.94 33.66
CA LEU A 83 -3.97 6.05 32.96
C LEU A 83 -3.37 7.47 32.95
N TYR A 84 -4.20 8.51 33.10
CA TYR A 84 -3.80 9.91 32.91
C TYR A 84 -4.35 10.89 33.97
N GLY A 85 -4.98 10.38 35.04
CA GLY A 85 -5.57 11.14 36.15
C GLY A 85 -4.57 11.51 37.25
#